data_AF-F7S5I3-F1
#
_entry.id   AF-F7S5I3-F1
#
_cell.length_a   1.000
_cell.length_b   1.000
_cell.length_c   1.000
_cell.angle_alpha   90.00
_cell.angle_beta   90.00
_cell.angle_gamma   90.00
#
_symmetry.space_group_name_H-M   'P 1'
#
loop_
_entity.id
_entity.type
_entity.pdbx_description
1 polymer ?
#
loop_
_entity_poly.entity_id
_entity_poly.type
_entity_poly.pdbx_seq_one_letter_code
_entity_poly.pdbx_strand_id
1 'polypeptide(L)'
;MAEHDDGDLIAAIRGLARANVLVVGDLMLDRYAYGRVERISPEAPVPILTVTREIAMPGGAGNVVRNLTALDAAAAFVSVVGDDQEGSDLTALIGGQPNVEPWLLVETGRATTVKTRYIAAGQHLIRADRELVMPLTDKLGERLLKIASDAMAATSVTVLSDYRKGVLAPTIARNLIASARSIGRTVIVDPKGADWSHYAEADVITPNRRELAEAVGRDLPDEAAIVGAAREVIGRFGFGAVLCTRSEDGMSLVTVDTVRHYPAEAAEVYDVSGAGDTVVAVLAAGLASGLPLEIAARLSNIAGGLVVGKVGTAVARPDDLVDAVKPASGALRKVVTRQAAAEAAERWRQRGWRIGFTNGCFDLLHPGHVHLLEQARAGCDRLVVGLNADSSVRRLKGATRPVQPEAARAAVLASLASVDLVVIFEEDTPLDLLSAIRPDVLVKGADYTHDTVVGAREVESWGGRVMLAELLPGHSTTATVTRLRS
;
A
#
# COMPACT_ATOMS: atom_id res chain seq x y z
N MET A 1 -20.18 -17.93 8.19
CA MET A 1 -21.32 -17.05 7.81
C MET A 1 -21.48 -15.98 8.89
N ALA A 2 -21.42 -14.69 8.62
CA ALA A 2 -21.43 -13.98 7.33
C ALA A 2 -20.01 -13.67 6.80
N GLU A 3 -19.66 -14.25 5.66
CA GLU A 3 -18.77 -13.54 4.73
C GLU A 3 -19.56 -12.29 4.33
N HIS A 4 -19.10 -11.11 4.73
CA HIS A 4 -19.72 -9.89 4.23
C HIS A 4 -19.53 -9.88 2.72
N ASP A 5 -20.60 -9.62 1.98
CA ASP A 5 -20.57 -9.52 0.54
C ASP A 5 -19.55 -8.42 0.16
N ASP A 6 -18.80 -8.61 -0.93
CA ASP A 6 -17.79 -7.63 -1.35
C ASP A 6 -18.44 -6.26 -1.64
N GLY A 7 -19.73 -6.24 -1.96
CA GLY A 7 -20.56 -5.04 -2.03
C GLY A 7 -20.64 -4.25 -0.71
N ASP A 8 -20.69 -4.94 0.43
CA ASP A 8 -20.74 -4.33 1.77
C ASP A 8 -19.38 -3.71 2.13
N LEU A 9 -18.27 -4.33 1.73
CA LEU A 9 -16.93 -3.78 1.95
C LEU A 9 -16.65 -2.56 1.09
N ILE A 10 -17.10 -2.53 -0.16
CA ILE A 10 -16.97 -1.34 -1.02
C ILE A 10 -17.77 -0.17 -0.42
N ALA A 11 -18.96 -0.44 0.12
CA ALA A 11 -19.74 0.57 0.83
C ALA A 11 -19.02 1.05 2.10
N ALA A 12 -18.41 0.13 2.85
CA ALA A 12 -17.61 0.44 4.03
C ALA A 12 -16.40 1.33 3.70
N ILE A 13 -15.67 1.03 2.61
CA ILE A 13 -14.53 1.83 2.15
C ILE A 13 -14.96 3.26 1.81
N ARG A 14 -16.07 3.42 1.08
CA ARG A 14 -16.63 4.75 0.76
C ARG A 14 -17.08 5.50 2.02
N GLY A 15 -17.45 4.78 3.07
CA GLY A 15 -17.82 5.34 4.36
C GLY A 15 -16.65 5.98 5.12
N LEU A 16 -15.41 5.54 4.88
CA LEU A 16 -14.21 6.00 5.61
C LEU A 16 -13.99 7.50 5.54
N ALA A 17 -14.38 8.15 4.43
CA ALA A 17 -14.29 9.59 4.25
C ALA A 17 -15.15 10.40 5.25
N ARG A 18 -16.10 9.76 5.95
CA ARG A 18 -16.94 10.39 6.98
C ARG A 18 -16.33 10.32 8.37
N ALA A 19 -15.21 9.62 8.53
CA ALA A 19 -14.55 9.45 9.82
C ALA A 19 -14.01 10.78 10.36
N ASN A 20 -14.12 10.96 11.67
CA ASN A 20 -13.52 12.05 12.44
C ASN A 20 -12.68 11.49 13.59
N VAL A 21 -11.37 11.51 13.42
CA VAL A 21 -10.43 10.83 14.34
C VAL A 21 -9.55 11.87 15.05
N LEU A 22 -9.40 11.75 16.36
CA LEU A 22 -8.37 12.44 17.11
C LEU A 22 -7.10 11.58 17.13
N VAL A 23 -5.96 12.11 16.70
CA VAL A 23 -4.66 11.47 16.86
C VAL A 23 -3.86 12.26 17.90
N VAL A 24 -3.33 11.56 18.91
CA VAL A 24 -2.38 12.10 19.88
C VAL A 24 -1.17 11.19 19.90
N GLY A 25 0.03 11.76 19.76
CA GLY A 25 1.22 10.90 19.74
C GLY A 25 2.50 11.62 19.39
N ASP A 26 3.57 10.84 19.27
CA ASP A 26 4.90 11.35 18.95
C ASP A 26 5.01 11.64 17.44
N LEU A 27 5.19 12.91 17.08
CA LEU A 27 5.45 13.34 15.71
C LEU A 27 6.95 13.31 15.41
N MET A 28 7.29 12.85 14.20
CA MET A 28 8.67 12.84 13.72
C MET A 28 8.75 13.18 12.24
N LEU A 29 9.92 13.65 11.80
CA LEU A 29 10.23 13.92 10.41
C LEU A 29 10.99 12.73 9.81
N ASP A 30 10.36 12.01 8.89
CA ASP A 30 11.04 11.00 8.08
C ASP A 30 11.69 11.67 6.88
N ARG A 31 13.03 11.64 6.82
CA ARG A 31 13.83 12.14 5.69
C ARG A 31 14.43 10.97 4.92
N TYR A 32 14.38 11.05 3.59
CA TYR A 32 14.94 10.06 2.68
C TYR A 32 15.92 10.75 1.75
N ALA A 33 17.20 10.44 1.90
CA ALA A 33 18.28 10.93 1.05
C ALA A 33 18.67 9.84 0.05
N TYR A 34 18.24 10.00 -1.20
CA TYR A 34 18.57 9.12 -2.31
C TYR A 34 19.86 9.60 -2.97
N GLY A 35 20.73 8.68 -3.31
CA GLY A 35 21.99 9.00 -3.96
C GLY A 35 22.63 7.83 -4.68
N ARG A 36 23.87 8.06 -5.12
CA ARG A 36 24.73 7.05 -5.74
C ARG A 36 25.98 6.84 -4.90
N VAL A 37 26.44 5.59 -4.86
CA VAL A 37 27.71 5.20 -4.24
C VAL A 37 28.62 4.74 -5.36
N GLU A 38 29.62 5.56 -5.69
CA GLU A 38 30.55 5.29 -6.80
C GLU A 38 32.00 5.09 -6.32
N ARG A 39 32.29 5.50 -5.08
CA ARG A 39 33.64 5.45 -4.50
C ARG A 39 33.62 5.26 -2.98
N ILE A 40 34.74 4.76 -2.46
CA ILE A 40 35.04 4.67 -1.03
C ILE A 40 35.78 5.95 -0.60
N SER A 41 35.58 6.37 0.66
CA SER A 41 36.26 7.53 1.21
C SER A 41 37.77 7.30 1.34
N PRO A 42 38.62 8.29 1.01
CA PRO A 42 40.06 8.23 1.27
C PRO A 42 40.40 8.40 2.77
N GLU A 43 39.45 8.86 3.59
CA GLU A 43 39.63 9.13 5.02
C GLU A 43 39.31 7.92 5.91
N ALA A 44 38.40 7.05 5.45
CA ALA A 44 37.96 5.85 6.17
C ALA A 44 37.38 4.83 5.18
N PRO A 45 37.38 3.52 5.49
CA PRO A 45 36.83 2.48 4.61
C PRO A 45 35.29 2.46 4.60
N VAL A 46 34.69 3.61 4.28
CA VAL A 46 33.23 3.83 4.24
C VAL A 46 32.80 4.33 2.86
N PRO A 47 31.61 3.95 2.37
CA PRO A 47 31.10 4.45 1.10
C PRO A 47 30.82 5.96 1.14
N ILE A 48 31.10 6.67 0.04
CA ILE A 48 30.64 8.05 -0.15
C ILE A 48 29.31 8.02 -0.89
N LEU A 49 28.24 8.50 -0.25
CA LEU A 49 26.96 8.73 -0.89
C LEU A 49 26.90 10.14 -1.47
N THR A 50 26.81 10.24 -2.80
CA THR A 50 26.46 11.51 -3.46
C THR A 50 24.95 11.63 -3.51
N VAL A 51 24.37 12.46 -2.65
CA VAL A 51 22.92 12.69 -2.58
C VAL A 51 22.44 13.41 -3.84
N THR A 52 21.42 12.87 -4.49
CA THR A 52 20.82 13.41 -5.72
C THR A 52 19.37 13.86 -5.52
N ARG A 53 18.68 13.35 -4.50
CA ARG A 53 17.30 13.70 -4.18
C ARG A 53 17.03 13.52 -2.70
N GLU A 54 16.38 14.50 -2.09
CA GLU A 54 15.88 14.40 -0.72
C GLU A 54 14.35 14.52 -0.71
N ILE A 55 13.71 13.71 0.13
CA ILE A 55 12.27 13.77 0.38
C ILE A 55 12.06 13.80 1.89
N ALA A 56 11.21 14.70 2.36
CA ALA A 56 10.80 14.77 3.75
C ALA A 56 9.28 14.54 3.86
N MET A 57 8.85 13.81 4.88
CA MET A 57 7.45 13.53 5.14
C MET A 57 7.18 13.36 6.64
N PRO A 58 5.94 13.63 7.09
CA PRO A 58 5.51 13.29 8.45
C PRO A 58 5.63 11.78 8.70
N GLY A 59 6.31 11.43 9.79
CA GLY A 59 6.48 10.10 10.34
C GLY A 59 5.80 9.96 11.71
N GLY A 60 5.79 8.75 12.26
CA GLY A 60 5.17 8.47 13.55
C GLY A 60 3.67 8.76 13.56
N ALA A 61 3.19 9.46 14.59
CA ALA A 61 1.80 9.89 14.65
C ALA A 61 1.40 10.77 13.44
N GLY A 62 2.35 11.48 12.83
CA GLY A 62 2.12 12.22 11.58
C GLY A 62 1.84 11.32 10.38
N ASN A 63 2.37 10.10 10.34
CA ASN A 63 2.08 9.14 9.28
C ASN A 63 0.70 8.49 9.45
N VAL A 64 0.22 8.34 10.69
CA VAL A 64 -1.18 7.98 10.96
C VAL A 64 -2.11 9.05 10.39
N VAL A 65 -1.82 10.32 10.65
CA VAL A 65 -2.58 11.46 10.08
C VAL A 65 -2.57 11.44 8.56
N ARG A 66 -1.41 11.24 7.93
CA ARG A 66 -1.31 11.14 6.45
C ARG A 66 -2.15 10.01 5.87
N ASN A 67 -2.24 8.88 6.57
CA ASN A 67 -3.10 7.78 6.13
C ASN A 67 -4.58 8.12 6.27
N LEU A 68 -4.98 8.75 7.38
CA LEU A 68 -6.36 9.22 7.57
C LEU A 68 -6.76 10.22 6.48
N THR A 69 -5.94 11.23 6.22
CA THR A 69 -6.24 12.26 5.21
C THR A 69 -6.19 11.70 3.79
N ALA A 70 -5.38 10.67 3.52
CA ALA A 70 -5.38 9.96 2.24
C ALA A 70 -6.65 9.12 1.98
N LEU A 71 -7.38 8.77 3.05
CA LEU A 71 -8.71 8.15 3.01
C LEU A 71 -9.85 9.18 2.98
N ASP A 72 -9.50 10.47 2.80
CA ASP A 72 -10.39 11.64 2.88
C ASP A 72 -11.04 11.86 4.26
N ALA A 73 -10.62 11.13 5.30
CA ALA A 73 -11.11 11.28 6.66
C ALA A 73 -10.64 12.60 7.30
N ALA A 74 -11.44 13.12 8.23
CA ALA A 74 -11.06 14.27 9.05
C ALA A 74 -10.20 13.85 10.25
N ALA A 75 -9.11 14.56 10.49
CA ALA A 75 -8.18 14.28 11.58
C ALA A 75 -7.94 15.53 12.44
N ALA A 76 -8.33 15.48 13.72
CA ALA A 76 -7.77 16.39 14.71
C ALA A 76 -6.43 15.81 15.18
N PHE A 77 -5.36 16.61 15.21
CA PHE A 77 -4.03 16.10 15.52
C PHE A 77 -3.34 16.91 16.61
N VAL A 78 -3.06 16.29 17.74
CA VAL A 78 -2.36 16.92 18.87
C VAL A 78 -1.00 16.27 19.06
N SER A 79 0.07 17.06 18.97
CA SER A 79 1.44 16.57 19.17
C SER A 79 2.37 17.71 19.61
N VAL A 80 3.65 17.39 19.79
CA VAL A 80 4.69 18.33 20.19
C VAL A 80 5.85 18.29 19.19
N VAL A 81 6.34 19.49 18.84
CA VAL A 81 7.56 19.70 18.06
C VAL A 81 8.57 20.54 18.85
N GLY A 82 9.83 20.50 18.43
CA GLY A 82 10.87 21.39 18.92
C GLY A 82 10.74 22.81 18.36
N ASP A 83 11.50 23.74 18.93
CA ASP A 83 11.69 25.10 18.42
C ASP A 83 12.81 25.19 17.38
N ASP A 84 12.91 24.18 16.52
CA ASP A 84 13.93 24.02 15.49
C ASP A 84 13.34 24.06 14.06
N GLN A 85 14.22 24.07 13.05
CA GLN A 85 13.80 24.10 11.65
C GLN A 85 12.94 22.89 11.30
N GLU A 86 13.29 21.70 11.82
CA GLU A 86 12.51 20.48 11.61
C GLU A 86 11.09 20.55 12.19
N GLY A 87 10.91 21.22 13.34
CA GLY A 87 9.59 21.48 13.90
C GLY A 87 8.75 22.40 13.01
N SER A 88 9.38 23.42 12.42
CA SER A 88 8.76 24.30 11.43
C SER A 88 8.37 23.54 10.15
N ASP A 89 9.29 22.72 9.62
CA ASP A 89 9.05 21.87 8.44
C ASP A 89 7.87 20.93 8.67
N LEU A 90 7.81 20.27 9.83
CA LEU A 90 6.70 19.39 10.20
C LEU A 90 5.38 20.14 10.32
N THR A 91 5.40 21.34 10.89
CA THR A 91 4.21 22.18 11.00
C THR A 91 3.65 22.52 9.63
N ALA A 92 4.51 22.85 8.66
CA ALA A 92 4.11 23.09 7.28
C ALA A 92 3.61 21.80 6.59
N LEU A 93 4.31 20.68 6.77
CA LEU A 93 3.95 19.39 6.15
C LEU A 93 2.62 18.84 6.65
N ILE A 94 2.35 18.97 7.95
CA ILE A 94 1.07 18.63 8.55
C ILE A 94 0.00 19.63 8.10
N GLY A 95 0.25 20.94 8.20
CA GLY A 95 -0.72 21.97 7.78
C GLY A 95 -1.08 21.93 6.30
N GLY A 96 -0.22 21.32 5.47
CA GLY A 96 -0.49 21.07 4.04
C GLY A 96 -1.32 19.81 3.75
N GLN A 97 -1.65 18.98 4.75
CA GLN A 97 -2.55 17.84 4.54
C GLN A 97 -4.01 18.33 4.42
N PRO A 98 -4.85 17.71 3.57
CA PRO A 98 -6.27 18.01 3.53
C PRO A 98 -6.96 17.50 4.81
N ASN A 99 -8.07 18.13 5.20
CA ASN A 99 -8.95 17.68 6.29
C ASN A 99 -8.26 17.44 7.65
N VAL A 100 -7.15 18.12 7.93
CA VAL A 100 -6.48 18.08 9.23
C VAL A 100 -6.71 19.36 10.02
N GLU A 101 -6.94 19.22 11.32
CA GLU A 101 -6.92 20.30 12.30
C GLU A 101 -5.70 20.12 13.22
N PRO A 102 -4.57 20.80 12.93
CA PRO A 102 -3.32 20.58 13.62
C PRO A 102 -3.18 21.44 14.87
N TRP A 103 -2.91 20.78 16.00
CA TRP A 103 -2.60 21.36 17.30
C TRP A 103 -1.18 20.95 17.70
N LEU A 104 -0.20 21.50 17.00
CA LEU A 104 1.22 21.25 17.26
C LEU A 104 1.75 22.24 18.30
N LEU A 105 2.05 21.73 19.48
CA LEU A 105 2.64 22.51 20.56
C LEU A 105 4.17 22.55 20.41
N VAL A 106 4.78 23.68 20.77
CA VAL A 106 6.23 23.85 20.70
C VAL A 106 6.83 23.76 22.10
N GLU A 107 7.85 22.92 22.28
CA GLU A 107 8.65 22.83 23.51
C GLU A 107 10.06 23.39 23.27
N THR A 108 10.37 24.52 23.90
CA THR A 108 11.70 25.15 23.80
C THR A 108 12.80 24.22 24.29
N GLY A 109 13.82 24.01 23.46
CA GLY A 109 14.97 23.16 23.79
C GLY A 109 14.75 21.66 23.57
N ARG A 110 13.56 21.23 23.13
CA ARG A 110 13.34 19.87 22.62
C ARG A 110 13.84 19.80 21.18
N ALA A 111 14.66 18.81 20.87
CA ALA A 111 14.95 18.49 19.48
C ALA A 111 13.75 17.75 18.86
N THR A 112 13.24 18.25 17.74
CA THR A 112 12.26 17.54 16.92
C THR A 112 12.84 16.18 16.50
N THR A 113 12.03 15.11 16.60
CA THR A 113 12.49 13.77 16.23
C THR A 113 12.64 13.68 14.71
N VAL A 114 13.82 13.28 14.23
CA VAL A 114 14.13 13.12 12.80
C VAL A 114 14.71 11.74 12.56
N LYS A 115 14.22 11.07 11.52
CA LYS A 115 14.74 9.77 11.06
C LYS A 115 15.17 9.90 9.60
N THR A 116 16.48 10.00 9.38
CA THR A 116 17.05 10.15 8.04
C THR A 116 17.52 8.81 7.52
N ARG A 117 16.97 8.36 6.39
CA ARG A 117 17.31 7.11 5.70
C ARG A 117 18.11 7.45 4.45
N TYR A 118 19.32 6.89 4.34
CA TYR A 118 20.19 7.07 3.20
C TYR A 118 20.09 5.85 2.27
N ILE A 119 19.74 6.08 1.01
CA ILE A 119 19.38 5.03 0.06
C ILE A 119 20.21 5.15 -1.22
N ALA A 120 20.79 4.04 -1.67
CA ALA A 120 21.46 3.95 -2.96
C ALA A 120 21.10 2.63 -3.65
N ALA A 121 20.92 2.66 -4.97
CA ALA A 121 20.57 1.49 -5.78
C ALA A 121 19.35 0.69 -5.23
N GLY A 122 18.37 1.39 -4.66
CA GLY A 122 17.18 0.79 -4.06
C GLY A 122 17.39 0.14 -2.68
N GLN A 123 18.59 0.23 -2.10
CA GLN A 123 18.91 -0.36 -0.79
C GLN A 123 19.16 0.71 0.27
N HIS A 124 18.71 0.44 1.50
CA HIS A 124 19.01 1.27 2.66
C HIS A 124 20.45 1.04 3.11
N LEU A 125 21.25 2.10 3.14
CA LEU A 125 22.65 2.05 3.59
C LEU A 125 22.76 2.25 5.10
N ILE A 126 22.14 3.32 5.60
CA ILE A 126 22.15 3.68 7.02
C ILE A 126 20.91 4.52 7.37
N ARG A 127 20.48 4.41 8.63
CA ARG A 127 19.50 5.32 9.24
C ARG A 127 20.18 6.12 10.34
N ALA A 128 20.03 7.44 10.29
CA ALA A 128 20.48 8.36 11.33
C ALA A 128 19.26 8.96 12.04
N ASP A 129 19.17 8.71 13.34
CA ASP A 129 18.10 9.22 14.19
C ASP A 129 18.63 10.40 15.01
N ARG A 130 17.93 11.53 14.96
CA ARG A 130 18.14 12.67 15.88
C ARG A 130 16.89 12.77 16.73
N GLU A 131 17.01 12.48 18.01
CA GLU A 131 15.85 12.37 18.88
C GLU A 131 16.20 12.65 20.34
N LEU A 132 15.19 13.12 21.08
CA LEU A 132 15.24 13.34 22.50
C LEU A 132 14.11 12.54 23.16
N VAL A 133 14.48 11.59 24.02
CA VAL A 133 13.52 10.74 24.74
C VAL A 133 13.35 11.26 26.15
N MET A 134 12.52 12.28 26.30
CA MET A 134 12.16 12.86 27.60
C MET A 134 10.66 13.16 27.65
N PRO A 135 10.00 13.02 28.82
CA PRO A 135 8.64 13.51 29.01
C PRO A 135 8.52 15.01 28.70
N LEU A 136 7.32 15.46 28.36
CA LEU A 136 7.00 16.89 28.30
C LEU A 136 7.13 17.53 29.68
N THR A 137 7.40 18.83 29.73
CA THR A 137 7.19 19.62 30.95
C THR A 137 5.74 19.54 31.44
N ASP A 138 5.53 19.57 32.76
CA ASP A 138 4.18 19.46 33.35
C ASP A 138 3.19 20.45 32.75
N LYS A 139 3.59 21.72 32.63
CA LYS A 139 2.77 22.79 32.03
C LYS A 139 2.37 22.50 30.58
N LEU A 140 3.28 21.91 29.79
CA LEU A 140 2.99 21.57 28.40
C LEU A 140 2.10 20.33 28.32
N GLY A 141 2.33 19.34 29.18
CA GLY A 141 1.48 18.16 29.33
C GLY A 141 0.04 18.52 29.71
N GLU A 142 -0.17 19.43 30.67
CA GLU A 142 -1.49 19.95 31.04
C GLU A 142 -2.19 20.64 29.87
N ARG A 143 -1.46 21.47 29.11
CA ARG A 143 -1.98 22.14 27.93
C ARG A 143 -2.37 21.15 26.83
N LEU A 144 -1.54 20.13 26.60
CA LEU A 144 -1.80 19.04 25.67
C LEU A 144 -3.08 18.28 26.05
N LEU A 145 -3.21 17.89 27.31
CA LEU A 145 -4.38 17.19 27.83
C LEU A 145 -5.66 17.99 27.64
N LYS A 146 -5.62 19.31 27.89
CA LYS A 146 -6.77 20.19 27.68
C LYS A 146 -7.20 20.21 26.21
N ILE A 147 -6.26 20.47 25.29
CA ILE A 147 -6.56 20.54 23.85
C ILE A 147 -7.06 19.18 23.34
N ALA A 148 -6.41 18.10 23.74
CA ALA A 148 -6.81 16.75 23.36
C ALA A 148 -8.22 16.41 23.88
N SER A 149 -8.56 16.80 25.12
CA SER A 149 -9.89 16.57 25.69
C SER A 149 -10.99 17.34 24.94
N ASP A 150 -10.71 18.60 24.56
CA ASP A 150 -11.64 19.42 23.77
C ASP A 150 -11.86 18.81 22.37
N ALA A 151 -10.79 18.38 21.69
CA ALA A 151 -10.86 17.73 20.38
C ALA A 151 -11.53 16.33 20.45
N MET A 152 -11.34 15.62 21.56
CA MET A 152 -11.95 14.30 21.81
C MET A 152 -13.47 14.39 21.94
N ALA A 153 -14.00 15.50 22.45
CA ALA A 153 -15.45 15.74 22.48
C ALA A 153 -16.04 15.86 21.07
N ALA A 154 -15.28 16.38 20.10
CA ALA A 154 -15.70 16.62 18.71
C ALA A 154 -15.43 15.42 17.76
N THR A 155 -14.71 14.40 18.22
CA THR A 155 -14.34 13.22 17.43
C THR A 155 -14.98 11.96 17.99
N SER A 156 -15.01 10.87 17.22
CA SER A 156 -15.63 9.60 17.64
C SER A 156 -14.61 8.59 18.17
N VAL A 157 -13.39 8.61 17.63
CA VAL A 157 -12.28 7.72 17.97
C VAL A 157 -11.03 8.53 18.27
N THR A 158 -10.31 8.13 19.32
CA THR A 158 -8.99 8.66 19.67
C THR A 158 -7.93 7.60 19.41
N VAL A 159 -6.86 7.96 18.70
CA VAL A 159 -5.67 7.15 18.49
C VAL A 159 -4.53 7.70 19.35
N LEU A 160 -3.95 6.85 20.19
CA LEU A 160 -2.71 7.11 20.92
C LEU A 160 -1.57 6.40 20.19
N SER A 161 -0.74 7.17 19.47
CA SER A 161 0.38 6.64 18.68
C SER A 161 1.70 6.86 19.42
N ASP A 162 2.13 5.84 20.16
CA ASP A 162 3.31 5.92 21.02
C ASP A 162 4.58 5.42 20.33
N TYR A 163 5.58 6.28 20.26
CA TYR A 163 6.92 5.95 19.80
C TYR A 163 7.97 6.10 20.92
N ARG A 164 7.50 6.28 22.16
CA ARG A 164 8.31 6.51 23.36
C ARG A 164 9.23 7.72 23.18
N LYS A 165 8.71 8.83 22.64
CA LYS A 165 9.43 10.13 22.54
C LYS A 165 8.95 11.17 23.54
N GLY A 166 7.95 10.80 24.35
CA GLY A 166 7.58 11.49 25.58
C GLY A 166 6.26 12.24 25.52
N VAL A 167 5.62 12.34 24.36
CA VAL A 167 4.26 12.93 24.25
C VAL A 167 3.26 12.08 25.04
N LEU A 168 3.35 10.76 24.91
CA LEU A 168 2.49 9.80 25.61
C LEU A 168 3.17 9.23 26.87
N ALA A 169 3.82 10.10 27.65
CA ALA A 169 4.31 9.71 28.97
C ALA A 169 3.18 9.05 29.80
N PRO A 170 3.49 8.12 30.72
CA PRO A 170 2.48 7.28 31.38
C PRO A 170 1.28 8.02 31.98
N THR A 171 1.50 9.20 32.56
CA THR A 171 0.43 10.04 33.14
C THR A 171 -0.49 10.64 32.07
N ILE A 172 0.07 11.08 30.93
CA ILE A 172 -0.69 11.62 29.81
C ILE A 172 -1.56 10.52 29.19
N ALA A 173 -0.98 9.35 28.89
CA ALA A 173 -1.71 8.23 28.30
C ALA A 173 -2.90 7.80 29.17
N ARG A 174 -2.69 7.61 30.48
CA ARG A 174 -3.76 7.27 31.43
C ARG A 174 -4.87 8.32 31.47
N ASN A 175 -4.51 9.60 31.51
CA ASN A 175 -5.49 10.69 31.56
C ASN A 175 -6.32 10.78 30.28
N LEU A 176 -5.71 10.57 29.10
CA LEU A 176 -6.43 10.54 27.83
C LEU A 176 -7.41 9.37 27.75
N ILE A 177 -6.97 8.16 28.17
CA ILE A 177 -7.83 6.97 28.20
C ILE A 177 -8.99 7.16 29.16
N ALA A 178 -8.72 7.65 30.39
CA ALA A 178 -9.77 7.92 31.38
C ALA A 178 -10.77 8.98 30.88
N SER A 179 -10.28 10.04 30.22
CA SER A 179 -11.13 11.09 29.65
C SER A 179 -12.04 10.52 28.56
N ALA A 180 -11.48 9.75 27.62
CA ALA A 180 -12.26 9.12 26.55
C ALA A 180 -13.35 8.20 27.10
N ARG A 181 -13.01 7.36 28.09
CA ARG A 181 -13.97 6.46 28.75
C ARG A 181 -15.10 7.24 29.42
N SER A 182 -14.79 8.35 30.09
CA SER A 182 -15.79 9.17 30.80
C SER A 182 -16.87 9.77 29.89
N ILE A 183 -16.57 9.93 28.59
CA ILE A 183 -17.49 10.46 27.58
C ILE A 183 -17.86 9.43 26.50
N GLY A 184 -17.51 8.15 26.70
CA GLY A 184 -17.86 7.04 25.80
C GLY A 184 -17.20 7.11 24.42
N ARG A 185 -15.96 7.61 24.34
CA ARG A 185 -15.16 7.63 23.10
C ARG A 185 -14.24 6.43 23.04
N THR A 186 -14.12 5.84 21.86
CA THR A 186 -13.25 4.69 21.61
C THR A 186 -11.79 5.12 21.58
N VAL A 187 -10.91 4.37 22.23
CA VAL A 187 -9.47 4.57 22.23
C VAL A 187 -8.75 3.39 21.57
N ILE A 188 -7.95 3.71 20.56
CA ILE A 188 -7.01 2.80 19.91
C ILE A 188 -5.60 3.19 20.36
N VAL A 189 -4.81 2.22 20.80
CA VAL A 189 -3.41 2.43 21.19
C VAL A 189 -2.49 1.66 20.25
N ASP A 190 -1.55 2.37 19.65
CA ASP A 190 -0.37 1.78 19.01
C ASP A 190 0.80 1.82 20.02
N PRO A 191 1.12 0.67 20.65
CA PRO A 191 1.93 0.67 21.87
C PRO A 191 3.43 0.66 21.60
N LYS A 192 4.21 1.11 22.59
CA LYS A 192 5.66 0.91 22.62
C LYS A 192 6.17 0.43 23.98
N GLY A 193 7.20 -0.42 23.93
CA GLY A 193 7.85 -0.97 25.11
C GLY A 193 7.06 -2.09 25.79
N ALA A 194 7.60 -2.57 26.91
CA ALA A 194 7.10 -3.76 27.59
C ALA A 194 6.06 -3.48 28.70
N ASP A 195 6.03 -2.26 29.25
CA ASP A 195 5.02 -1.88 30.25
C ASP A 195 3.81 -1.27 29.56
N TRP A 196 2.66 -1.94 29.63
CA TRP A 196 1.39 -1.45 29.10
C TRP A 196 0.40 -1.05 30.19
N SER A 197 0.84 -0.93 31.44
CA SER A 197 -0.03 -0.54 32.57
C SER A 197 -0.63 0.86 32.42
N HIS A 198 0.04 1.75 31.68
CA HIS A 198 -0.49 3.08 31.35
C HIS A 198 -1.44 3.11 30.16
N TYR A 199 -1.59 1.99 29.45
CA TYR A 199 -2.60 1.80 28.41
C TYR A 199 -3.85 1.10 28.90
N ALA A 200 -3.89 0.70 30.18
CA ALA A 200 -4.99 -0.06 30.75
C ALA A 200 -6.37 0.53 30.40
N GLU A 201 -7.31 -0.38 30.14
CA GLU A 201 -8.70 -0.08 29.76
C GLU A 201 -8.93 0.56 28.38
N ALA A 202 -7.92 0.62 27.51
CA ALA A 202 -8.12 1.00 26.10
C ALA A 202 -9.01 -0.01 25.35
N ASP A 203 -9.82 0.47 24.40
CA ASP A 203 -10.76 -0.37 23.66
C ASP A 203 -10.03 -1.33 22.71
N VAL A 204 -9.00 -0.84 22.00
CA VAL A 204 -8.18 -1.67 21.11
C VAL A 204 -6.70 -1.32 21.26
N ILE A 205 -5.85 -2.34 21.38
CA ILE A 205 -4.39 -2.18 21.30
C ILE A 205 -3.86 -2.93 20.06
N THR A 206 -2.93 -2.31 19.32
CA THR A 206 -2.51 -2.79 17.99
C THR A 206 -1.02 -3.17 17.91
N PRO A 207 -0.50 -4.07 18.77
CA PRO A 207 0.92 -4.40 18.76
C PRO A 207 1.31 -5.21 17.51
N ASN A 208 2.58 -5.20 17.15
CA ASN A 208 3.14 -6.29 16.35
C ASN A 208 3.53 -7.50 17.22
N ARG A 209 3.83 -8.65 16.59
CA ARG A 209 4.27 -9.88 17.30
C ARG A 209 5.40 -9.63 18.30
N ARG A 210 6.38 -8.79 17.96
CA ARG A 210 7.53 -8.50 18.83
C ARG A 210 7.12 -7.66 20.03
N GLU A 211 6.32 -6.62 19.82
CA GLU A 211 5.80 -5.78 20.92
C GLU A 211 4.93 -6.61 21.88
N LEU A 212 4.08 -7.49 21.35
CA LEU A 212 3.30 -8.41 22.19
C LEU A 212 4.20 -9.38 22.97
N ALA A 213 5.23 -9.96 22.32
CA ALA A 213 6.20 -10.84 22.96
C ALA A 213 6.99 -10.13 24.08
N GLU A 214 7.40 -8.88 23.84
CA GLU A 214 8.07 -8.02 24.82
C GLU A 214 7.16 -7.76 26.04
N ALA A 215 5.87 -7.48 25.82
CA ALA A 215 4.91 -7.21 26.89
C ALA A 215 4.61 -8.43 27.78
N VAL A 216 4.62 -9.64 27.22
CA VAL A 216 4.46 -10.89 28.00
C VAL A 216 5.79 -11.51 28.45
N GLY A 217 6.93 -10.95 28.02
CA GLY A 217 8.26 -11.41 28.38
C GLY A 217 8.63 -12.81 27.86
N ARG A 218 8.04 -13.24 26.73
CA ARG A 218 8.32 -14.55 26.10
C ARG A 218 8.10 -14.53 24.59
N ASP A 219 8.80 -15.41 23.88
CA ASP A 219 8.64 -15.59 22.44
C ASP A 219 7.25 -16.16 22.07
N LEU A 220 6.76 -15.76 20.89
CA LEU A 220 5.45 -16.15 20.36
C LEU A 220 5.63 -16.82 18.99
N PRO A 221 5.98 -18.12 18.96
CA PRO A 221 6.40 -18.81 17.72
C PRO A 221 5.25 -19.15 16.78
N ASP A 222 4.02 -19.27 17.28
CA ASP A 222 2.86 -19.70 16.52
C ASP A 222 1.59 -18.91 16.88
N GLU A 223 0.51 -19.19 16.14
CA GLU A 223 -0.78 -18.54 16.35
C GLU A 223 -1.37 -18.79 17.75
N ALA A 224 -1.21 -20.00 18.29
CA ALA A 224 -1.75 -20.35 19.59
C ALA A 224 -1.06 -19.54 20.70
N ALA A 225 0.26 -19.36 20.60
CA ALA A 225 1.03 -18.52 21.50
C ALA A 225 0.61 -17.04 21.42
N ILE A 226 0.39 -16.51 20.21
CA ILE A 226 -0.08 -15.13 19.98
C ILE A 226 -1.46 -14.94 20.62
N VAL A 227 -2.40 -15.85 20.38
CA VAL A 227 -3.76 -15.78 20.96
C VAL A 227 -3.72 -15.88 22.49
N GLY A 228 -2.89 -16.77 23.03
CA GLY A 228 -2.69 -16.91 24.47
C GLY A 228 -2.13 -15.63 25.11
N ALA A 229 -1.10 -15.03 24.49
CA ALA A 229 -0.53 -13.77 24.94
C ALA A 229 -1.53 -12.60 24.84
N ALA A 230 -2.30 -12.53 23.75
CA ALA A 230 -3.34 -11.52 23.58
C ALA A 230 -4.42 -11.62 24.68
N ARG A 231 -4.90 -12.83 25.00
CA ARG A 231 -5.85 -13.04 26.10
C ARG A 231 -5.27 -12.71 27.48
N GLU A 232 -3.99 -12.99 27.69
CA GLU A 232 -3.28 -12.64 28.92
C GLU A 232 -3.26 -11.13 29.13
N VAL A 233 -2.87 -10.35 28.11
CA VAL A 233 -2.84 -8.88 28.22
C VAL A 233 -4.24 -8.26 28.30
N ILE A 234 -5.24 -8.84 27.63
CA ILE A 234 -6.66 -8.46 27.78
C ILE A 234 -7.09 -8.61 29.24
N GLY A 235 -6.85 -9.78 29.85
CA GLY A 235 -7.21 -10.03 31.25
C GLY A 235 -6.42 -9.17 32.24
N ARG A 236 -5.14 -8.92 31.95
CA ARG A 236 -4.23 -8.17 32.84
C ARG A 236 -4.50 -6.66 32.84
N PHE A 237 -4.79 -6.09 31.68
CA PHE A 237 -4.89 -4.62 31.51
C PHE A 237 -6.31 -4.15 31.17
N GLY A 238 -7.27 -5.06 30.97
CA GLY A 238 -8.65 -4.71 30.68
C GLY A 238 -8.88 -4.17 29.27
N PHE A 239 -8.07 -4.58 28.29
CA PHE A 239 -8.28 -4.18 26.89
C PHE A 239 -9.56 -4.79 26.31
N GLY A 240 -10.29 -4.04 25.47
CA GLY A 240 -11.45 -4.58 24.76
C GLY A 240 -11.06 -5.62 23.70
N ALA A 241 -10.00 -5.32 22.94
CA ALA A 241 -9.44 -6.19 21.91
C ALA A 241 -7.93 -5.97 21.72
N VAL A 242 -7.25 -7.00 21.22
CA VAL A 242 -5.88 -6.96 20.72
C VAL A 242 -5.89 -7.27 19.23
N LEU A 243 -5.41 -6.33 18.42
CA LEU A 243 -5.20 -6.54 16.98
C LEU A 243 -3.70 -6.71 16.71
N CYS A 244 -3.23 -7.95 16.75
CA CYS A 244 -1.81 -8.27 16.60
C CYS A 244 -1.42 -8.37 15.12
N THR A 245 -0.49 -7.53 14.67
CA THR A 245 0.11 -7.64 13.33
C THR A 245 1.22 -8.69 13.30
N ARG A 246 1.22 -9.53 12.26
CA ARG A 246 2.05 -10.73 12.13
C ARG A 246 2.87 -10.76 10.83
N SER A 247 3.18 -9.60 10.28
CA SER A 247 3.97 -9.47 9.03
C SER A 247 3.37 -10.31 7.89
N GLU A 248 4.13 -11.23 7.29
CA GLU A 248 3.71 -12.12 6.21
C GLU A 248 2.54 -13.05 6.56
N ASP A 249 2.29 -13.28 7.85
CA ASP A 249 1.13 -14.08 8.29
C ASP A 249 -0.15 -13.22 8.35
N GLY A 250 -0.10 -11.91 8.13
CA GLY A 250 -1.25 -11.02 8.21
C GLY A 250 -1.53 -10.52 9.62
N MET A 251 -2.75 -10.68 10.12
CA MET A 251 -3.20 -10.08 11.39
C MET A 251 -4.12 -11.02 12.19
N SER A 252 -4.09 -10.92 13.52
CA SER A 252 -4.99 -11.66 14.43
C SER A 252 -5.72 -10.69 15.34
N LEU A 253 -7.05 -10.63 15.22
CA LEU A 253 -7.94 -9.92 16.12
C LEU A 253 -8.39 -10.88 17.23
N VAL A 254 -8.15 -10.49 18.47
CA VAL A 254 -8.48 -11.28 19.66
C VAL A 254 -9.30 -10.42 20.61
N THR A 255 -10.46 -10.92 21.02
CA THR A 255 -11.27 -10.38 22.12
C THR A 255 -11.35 -11.41 23.24
N VAL A 256 -12.07 -11.10 24.32
CA VAL A 256 -12.37 -12.07 25.38
C VAL A 256 -13.06 -13.32 24.81
N ASP A 257 -14.02 -13.11 23.92
CA ASP A 257 -14.92 -14.16 23.44
C ASP A 257 -14.54 -14.73 22.06
N THR A 258 -13.84 -13.95 21.24
CA THR A 258 -13.64 -14.27 19.81
C THR A 258 -12.19 -14.16 19.39
N VAL A 259 -11.84 -14.95 18.38
CA VAL A 259 -10.54 -14.90 17.70
C VAL A 259 -10.82 -14.93 16.21
N ARG A 260 -10.21 -14.00 15.48
CA ARG A 260 -10.28 -13.96 14.01
C ARG A 260 -8.92 -13.67 13.42
N HIS A 261 -8.52 -14.53 12.50
CA HIS A 261 -7.29 -14.36 11.75
C HIS A 261 -7.61 -13.86 10.33
N TYR A 262 -6.83 -12.88 9.88
CA TYR A 262 -6.85 -12.33 8.53
C TYR A 262 -5.48 -12.65 7.90
N PRO A 263 -5.41 -13.54 6.89
CA PRO A 263 -4.15 -13.83 6.21
C PRO A 263 -3.62 -12.59 5.49
N ALA A 264 -2.31 -12.48 5.28
CA ALA A 264 -1.75 -11.37 4.51
C ALA A 264 -2.28 -11.38 3.07
N GLU A 265 -2.70 -10.21 2.58
CA GLU A 265 -3.17 -10.03 1.20
C GLU A 265 -2.11 -9.35 0.31
N ALA A 266 -0.84 -9.36 0.73
CA ALA A 266 0.27 -8.75 -0.01
C ALA A 266 0.83 -9.68 -1.09
N ALA A 267 0.93 -9.20 -2.34
CA ALA A 267 1.50 -9.96 -3.45
C ALA A 267 3.04 -9.89 -3.49
N GLU A 268 3.64 -8.75 -3.13
CA GLU A 268 5.10 -8.53 -3.09
C GLU A 268 5.45 -7.51 -1.99
N VAL A 269 6.45 -7.81 -1.14
CA VAL A 269 6.92 -6.93 -0.05
C VAL A 269 8.14 -6.15 -0.53
N TYR A 270 8.05 -4.82 -0.53
CA TYR A 270 9.13 -3.90 -0.92
C TYR A 270 9.69 -3.14 0.28
N ASP A 271 8.84 -2.45 1.05
CA ASP A 271 9.21 -1.68 2.23
C ASP A 271 8.11 -1.78 3.30
N VAL A 272 8.46 -2.27 4.49
CA VAL A 272 7.50 -2.44 5.60
C VAL A 272 7.33 -1.17 6.44
N SER A 273 8.04 -0.09 6.11
CA SER A 273 8.01 1.17 6.87
C SER A 273 6.62 1.81 6.85
N GLY A 274 6.00 1.96 8.02
CA GLY A 274 4.70 2.65 8.17
C GLY A 274 3.46 1.77 7.90
N ALA A 275 3.64 0.46 7.72
CA ALA A 275 2.51 -0.47 7.58
C ALA A 275 1.64 -0.52 8.86
N GLY A 276 2.26 -0.45 10.05
CA GLY A 276 1.56 -0.33 11.33
C GLY A 276 0.71 0.93 11.43
N ASP A 277 1.27 2.09 11.06
CA ASP A 277 0.52 3.35 11.05
C ASP A 277 -0.70 3.30 10.12
N THR A 278 -0.54 2.63 8.97
CA THR A 278 -1.64 2.43 8.00
C THR A 278 -2.75 1.57 8.60
N VAL A 279 -2.38 0.47 9.26
CA VAL A 279 -3.31 -0.41 9.98
C VAL A 279 -4.11 0.36 11.01
N VAL A 280 -3.42 1.17 11.84
CA VAL A 280 -4.03 1.96 12.92
C VAL A 280 -4.96 3.03 12.34
N ALA A 281 -4.53 3.74 11.31
CA ALA A 281 -5.33 4.76 10.65
C ALA A 281 -6.62 4.20 10.04
N VAL A 282 -6.54 3.08 9.31
CA VAL A 282 -7.73 2.46 8.69
C VAL A 282 -8.65 1.87 9.74
N LEU A 283 -8.10 1.30 10.82
CA LEU A 283 -8.89 0.80 11.94
C LEU A 283 -9.67 1.94 12.59
N ALA A 284 -8.99 3.05 12.86
CA ALA A 284 -9.59 4.25 13.45
C ALA A 284 -10.67 4.85 12.55
N ALA A 285 -10.40 5.01 11.25
CA ALA A 285 -11.38 5.51 10.30
C ALA A 285 -12.60 4.58 10.18
N GLY A 286 -12.38 3.27 10.21
CA GLY A 286 -13.46 2.29 10.17
C GLY A 286 -14.38 2.39 11.38
N LEU A 287 -13.80 2.37 12.59
CA LEU A 287 -14.58 2.50 13.83
C LEU A 287 -15.28 3.86 13.93
N ALA A 288 -14.61 4.95 13.53
CA ALA A 288 -15.18 6.29 13.50
C ALA A 288 -16.34 6.42 12.51
N SER A 289 -16.35 5.61 11.46
CA SER A 289 -17.44 5.50 10.48
C SER A 289 -18.58 4.57 10.95
N GLY A 290 -18.48 4.01 12.15
CA GLY A 290 -19.47 3.09 12.71
C GLY A 290 -19.37 1.66 12.19
N LEU A 291 -18.25 1.27 11.58
CA LEU A 291 -18.06 -0.11 11.12
C LEU A 291 -17.85 -1.07 12.30
N PRO A 292 -18.31 -2.33 12.21
CA PRO A 292 -17.94 -3.37 13.14
C PRO A 292 -16.42 -3.57 13.19
N LEU A 293 -15.90 -3.91 14.37
CA LEU A 293 -14.46 -4.08 14.60
C LEU A 293 -13.82 -5.10 13.64
N GLU A 294 -14.53 -6.18 13.33
CA GLU A 294 -14.04 -7.20 12.40
C GLU A 294 -13.89 -6.67 10.97
N ILE A 295 -14.80 -5.78 10.55
CA ILE A 295 -14.75 -5.17 9.21
C ILE A 295 -13.63 -4.13 9.16
N ALA A 296 -13.50 -3.29 10.18
CA ALA A 296 -12.41 -2.34 10.29
C ALA A 296 -11.05 -3.07 10.30
N ALA A 297 -10.91 -4.16 11.06
CA ALA A 297 -9.70 -4.97 11.10
C ALA A 297 -9.38 -5.63 9.74
N ARG A 298 -10.39 -6.13 9.01
CA ARG A 298 -10.20 -6.68 7.66
C ARG A 298 -9.69 -5.61 6.69
N LEU A 299 -10.30 -4.42 6.69
CA LEU A 299 -9.86 -3.30 5.85
C LEU A 299 -8.43 -2.86 6.22
N SER A 300 -8.07 -2.85 7.50
CA SER A 300 -6.71 -2.57 7.96
C SER A 300 -5.70 -3.59 7.43
N ASN A 301 -6.05 -4.87 7.43
CA ASN A 301 -5.17 -5.92 6.88
C ASN A 301 -4.93 -5.75 5.38
N ILE A 302 -5.98 -5.44 4.62
CA ILE A 302 -5.90 -5.12 3.18
C ILE A 302 -5.00 -3.91 2.95
N ALA A 303 -5.24 -2.82 3.69
CA ALA A 303 -4.47 -1.59 3.56
C ALA A 303 -2.99 -1.79 3.91
N GLY A 304 -2.70 -2.51 5.00
CA GLY A 304 -1.34 -2.90 5.39
C GLY A 304 -0.65 -3.69 4.27
N GLY A 305 -1.34 -4.66 3.67
CA GLY A 305 -0.83 -5.44 2.54
C GLY A 305 -0.55 -4.61 1.28
N LEU A 306 -1.32 -3.56 1.03
CA LEU A 306 -1.12 -2.66 -0.11
C LEU A 306 0.09 -1.73 0.06
N VAL A 307 0.32 -1.22 1.26
CA VAL A 307 1.42 -0.26 1.50
C VAL A 307 2.79 -0.93 1.57
N VAL A 308 2.86 -2.20 2.00
CA VAL A 308 4.15 -2.92 2.03
C VAL A 308 4.74 -3.14 0.63
N GLY A 309 3.92 -3.09 -0.42
CA GLY A 309 4.37 -3.17 -1.82
C GLY A 309 4.81 -1.84 -2.42
N LYS A 310 4.83 -0.74 -1.63
CA LYS A 310 5.20 0.60 -2.06
C LYS A 310 6.48 1.05 -1.35
N VAL A 311 7.21 2.03 -1.92
CA VAL A 311 8.47 2.54 -1.33
C VAL A 311 8.18 3.64 -0.31
N GLY A 312 8.83 3.59 0.86
CA GLY A 312 8.71 4.61 1.92
C GLY A 312 7.40 4.48 2.72
N THR A 313 7.07 5.49 3.54
CA THR A 313 5.78 5.56 4.25
C THR A 313 4.65 5.92 3.28
N ALA A 314 4.34 4.98 2.40
CA ALA A 314 3.24 5.09 1.47
C ALA A 314 1.88 5.05 2.20
N VAL A 315 0.86 5.58 1.55
CA VAL A 315 -0.51 5.59 2.06
C VAL A 315 -1.43 4.76 1.16
N ALA A 316 -2.49 4.21 1.74
CA ALA A 316 -3.57 3.58 1.00
C ALA A 316 -4.69 4.60 0.73
N ARG A 317 -5.15 4.68 -0.52
CA ARG A 317 -6.30 5.53 -0.91
C ARG A 317 -7.58 4.68 -1.04
N PRO A 318 -8.78 5.30 -1.00
CA PRO A 318 -10.03 4.56 -1.15
C PRO A 318 -10.07 3.70 -2.43
N ASP A 319 -9.58 4.22 -3.55
CA ASP A 319 -9.50 3.46 -4.80
C ASP A 319 -8.55 2.26 -4.71
N ASP A 320 -7.42 2.39 -4.00
CA ASP A 320 -6.50 1.27 -3.77
C ASP A 320 -7.22 0.14 -2.99
N LEU A 321 -8.01 0.50 -1.98
CA LEU A 321 -8.77 -0.46 -1.17
C LEU A 321 -9.92 -1.08 -1.95
N VAL A 322 -10.65 -0.30 -2.73
CA VAL A 322 -11.74 -0.80 -3.59
C VAL A 322 -11.19 -1.78 -4.62
N ASP A 323 -10.04 -1.49 -5.22
CA ASP A 323 -9.40 -2.37 -6.19
C ASP A 323 -8.89 -3.67 -5.55
N ALA A 324 -8.50 -3.64 -4.26
CA ALA A 324 -8.12 -4.84 -3.52
C ALA A 324 -9.32 -5.70 -3.07
N VAL A 325 -10.46 -5.07 -2.78
CA VAL A 325 -11.68 -5.75 -2.28
C VAL A 325 -12.57 -6.30 -3.38
N LYS A 326 -12.56 -5.72 -4.58
CA LYS A 326 -13.37 -6.24 -5.70
C LYS A 326 -13.12 -7.75 -5.87
N PRO A 327 -14.19 -8.57 -6.02
CA PRO A 327 -14.05 -10.00 -6.08
C PRO A 327 -13.01 -10.38 -7.11
N ALA A 328 -12.06 -11.22 -6.70
CA ALA A 328 -11.14 -11.87 -7.62
C ALA A 328 -11.94 -12.75 -8.58
N SER A 329 -12.40 -12.20 -9.70
CA SER A 329 -12.78 -12.99 -10.87
C SER A 329 -11.52 -13.49 -11.58
N GLY A 330 -10.63 -14.14 -10.84
CA GLY A 330 -9.37 -14.69 -11.32
C GLY A 330 -8.61 -13.79 -12.28
N ALA A 331 -8.02 -14.43 -13.28
CA ALA A 331 -7.33 -13.81 -14.40
C ALA A 331 -8.08 -12.63 -15.04
N LEU A 332 -9.42 -12.63 -15.08
CA LEU A 332 -10.22 -11.65 -15.81
C LEU A 332 -10.04 -10.20 -15.34
N ARG A 333 -9.46 -9.94 -14.15
CA ARG A 333 -9.09 -8.58 -13.72
C ARG A 333 -8.20 -7.82 -14.72
N LYS A 334 -7.37 -8.57 -15.45
CA LYS A 334 -6.46 -7.95 -16.42
C LYS A 334 -7.21 -7.60 -17.71
N VAL A 335 -8.40 -8.17 -17.93
CA VAL A 335 -9.24 -7.87 -19.08
C VAL A 335 -9.98 -6.56 -18.83
N VAL A 336 -9.58 -5.51 -19.51
CA VAL A 336 -10.09 -4.15 -19.28
C VAL A 336 -10.55 -3.50 -20.58
N THR A 337 -11.36 -2.44 -20.46
CA THR A 337 -11.76 -1.62 -21.61
C THR A 337 -10.58 -0.80 -22.13
N ARG A 338 -10.67 -0.33 -23.39
CA ARG A 338 -9.67 0.59 -23.98
C ARG A 338 -9.42 1.81 -23.10
N GLN A 339 -10.48 2.41 -22.56
CA GLN A 339 -10.38 3.59 -21.70
C GLN A 339 -9.63 3.26 -20.40
N ALA A 340 -10.01 2.18 -19.70
CA ALA A 340 -9.34 1.77 -18.47
C ALA A 340 -7.85 1.42 -18.70
N ALA A 341 -7.51 0.82 -19.84
CA ALA A 341 -6.12 0.58 -20.21
C ALA A 341 -5.33 1.88 -20.45
N ALA A 342 -5.93 2.88 -21.10
CA ALA A 342 -5.29 4.18 -21.30
C ALA A 342 -5.06 4.92 -19.97
N GLU A 343 -6.04 4.89 -19.07
CA GLU A 343 -5.91 5.46 -17.71
C GLU A 343 -4.84 4.74 -16.89
N ALA A 344 -4.77 3.41 -16.96
CA ALA A 344 -3.73 2.62 -16.30
C ALA A 344 -2.33 2.94 -16.86
N ALA A 345 -2.20 3.04 -18.18
CA ALA A 345 -0.97 3.42 -18.85
C ALA A 345 -0.48 4.79 -18.40
N GLU A 346 -1.38 5.77 -18.29
CA GLU A 346 -1.04 7.11 -17.79
C GLU A 346 -0.53 7.08 -16.35
N ARG A 347 -1.19 6.31 -15.46
CA ARG A 347 -0.72 6.12 -14.08
C ARG A 347 0.65 5.45 -14.01
N TRP A 348 0.95 4.49 -14.90
CA TRP A 348 2.26 3.84 -14.95
C TRP A 348 3.35 4.77 -15.46
N ARG A 349 3.04 5.59 -16.47
CA ARG A 349 3.95 6.60 -17.03
C ARG A 349 4.32 7.65 -16.00
N GLN A 350 3.35 8.14 -15.22
CA GLN A 350 3.59 9.08 -14.11
C GLN A 350 4.50 8.50 -13.02
N ARG A 351 4.56 7.17 -12.90
CA ARG A 351 5.45 6.43 -11.99
C ARG A 351 6.81 6.10 -12.61
N GLY A 352 7.05 6.47 -13.86
CA GLY A 352 8.29 6.21 -14.58
C GLY A 352 8.48 4.76 -15.06
N TRP A 353 7.40 3.98 -15.12
CA TRP A 353 7.44 2.60 -15.63
C TRP A 353 7.37 2.56 -17.15
N ARG A 354 8.16 1.67 -17.77
CA ARG A 354 8.13 1.42 -19.21
C ARG A 354 6.97 0.50 -19.56
N ILE A 355 6.16 0.91 -20.53
CA ILE A 355 4.93 0.23 -20.94
C ILE A 355 5.22 -0.53 -22.23
N GLY A 356 5.12 -1.86 -22.17
CA GLY A 356 5.18 -2.74 -23.32
C GLY A 356 3.79 -3.01 -23.89
N PHE A 357 3.70 -3.16 -25.20
CA PHE A 357 2.49 -3.57 -25.89
C PHE A 357 2.79 -4.68 -26.89
N THR A 358 1.96 -5.70 -26.92
CA THR A 358 1.92 -6.68 -28.01
C THR A 358 0.47 -6.98 -28.38
N ASN A 359 0.22 -7.56 -29.54
CA ASN A 359 -1.13 -7.96 -29.92
C ASN A 359 -1.15 -9.19 -30.82
N GLY A 360 -2.33 -9.82 -30.90
CA GLY A 360 -2.56 -10.94 -31.79
C GLY A 360 -3.90 -11.61 -31.56
N CYS A 361 -4.16 -12.66 -32.34
CA CYS A 361 -5.39 -13.44 -32.20
C CYS A 361 -5.35 -14.39 -30.99
N PHE A 362 -4.17 -14.91 -30.62
CA PHE A 362 -3.99 -15.87 -29.51
C PHE A 362 -5.04 -17.00 -29.47
N ASP A 363 -5.30 -17.61 -30.62
CA ASP A 363 -6.46 -18.48 -30.79
C ASP A 363 -6.35 -19.81 -30.02
N LEU A 364 -5.20 -20.49 -30.16
CA LEU A 364 -4.78 -21.54 -29.23
C LEU A 364 -3.39 -21.17 -28.75
N LEU A 365 -3.29 -20.88 -27.46
CA LEU A 365 -2.01 -20.64 -26.79
C LEU A 365 -1.14 -21.89 -26.87
N HIS A 366 0.14 -21.67 -27.17
CA HIS A 366 1.16 -22.71 -27.29
C HIS A 366 2.48 -22.14 -26.76
N PRO A 367 3.51 -22.97 -26.51
CA PRO A 367 4.76 -22.51 -25.90
C PRO A 367 5.40 -21.29 -26.59
N GLY A 368 5.36 -21.22 -27.93
CA GLY A 368 5.81 -20.04 -28.67
C GLY A 368 5.14 -18.71 -28.27
N HIS A 369 3.84 -18.69 -27.98
CA HIS A 369 3.16 -17.47 -27.49
C HIS A 369 3.59 -17.11 -26.06
N VAL A 370 3.76 -18.11 -25.19
CA VAL A 370 4.21 -17.89 -23.80
C VAL A 370 5.61 -17.28 -23.81
N HIS A 371 6.52 -17.85 -24.61
CA HIS A 371 7.88 -17.34 -24.76
C HIS A 371 7.93 -15.91 -25.32
N LEU A 372 7.09 -15.59 -26.31
CA LEU A 372 6.96 -14.22 -26.82
C LEU A 372 6.51 -13.24 -25.73
N LEU A 373 5.53 -13.63 -24.91
CA LEU A 373 5.03 -12.79 -23.82
C LEU A 373 6.04 -12.61 -22.70
N GLU A 374 6.85 -13.64 -22.40
CA GLU A 374 7.98 -13.54 -21.45
C GLU A 374 9.06 -12.58 -21.94
N GLN A 375 9.45 -12.68 -23.22
CA GLN A 375 10.39 -11.72 -23.83
C GLN A 375 9.81 -10.30 -23.83
N ALA A 376 8.52 -10.16 -24.16
CA ALA A 376 7.84 -8.87 -24.14
C ALA A 376 7.87 -8.26 -22.74
N ARG A 377 7.56 -9.05 -21.70
CA ARG A 377 7.59 -8.62 -20.30
C ARG A 377 9.01 -8.29 -19.83
N ALA A 378 10.04 -8.99 -20.30
CA ALA A 378 11.44 -8.65 -19.99
C ALA A 378 11.89 -7.32 -20.63
N GLY A 379 11.23 -6.91 -21.72
CA GLY A 379 11.50 -5.64 -22.42
C GLY A 379 10.85 -4.40 -21.79
N CYS A 380 9.95 -4.56 -20.81
CA CYS A 380 9.16 -3.48 -20.20
C CYS A 380 8.90 -3.74 -18.71
N ASP A 381 8.27 -2.79 -18.01
CA ASP A 381 7.87 -2.93 -16.60
C ASP A 381 6.40 -3.36 -16.48
N ARG A 382 5.55 -2.98 -17.45
CA ARG A 382 4.14 -3.38 -17.54
C ARG A 382 3.77 -3.78 -18.97
N LEU A 383 3.15 -4.94 -19.17
CA LEU A 383 2.78 -5.46 -20.48
C LEU A 383 1.27 -5.40 -20.72
N VAL A 384 0.85 -4.71 -21.78
CA VAL A 384 -0.51 -4.73 -22.30
C VAL A 384 -0.60 -5.61 -23.54
N VAL A 385 -1.59 -6.51 -23.57
CA VAL A 385 -1.86 -7.40 -24.70
C VAL A 385 -3.16 -7.00 -25.39
N GLY A 386 -3.07 -6.52 -26.63
CA GLY A 386 -4.22 -6.35 -27.51
C GLY A 386 -4.70 -7.70 -28.06
N LEU A 387 -5.94 -8.07 -27.78
CA LEU A 387 -6.56 -9.30 -28.28
C LEU A 387 -7.57 -8.97 -29.39
N ASN A 388 -7.43 -9.56 -30.58
CA ASN A 388 -8.44 -9.42 -31.63
C ASN A 388 -9.77 -10.06 -31.21
N ALA A 389 -10.86 -9.32 -31.37
CA ALA A 389 -12.22 -9.83 -31.21
C ALA A 389 -12.54 -10.96 -32.20
N ASP A 390 -13.55 -11.78 -31.91
CA ASP A 390 -13.98 -12.89 -32.77
C ASP A 390 -14.35 -12.41 -34.18
N SER A 391 -14.99 -11.24 -34.28
CA SER A 391 -15.34 -10.60 -35.54
C SER A 391 -14.10 -10.22 -36.36
N SER A 392 -13.08 -9.64 -35.71
CA SER A 392 -11.79 -9.27 -36.30
C SER A 392 -11.04 -10.51 -36.80
N VAL A 393 -10.97 -11.57 -35.99
CA VAL A 393 -10.28 -12.81 -36.39
C VAL A 393 -10.98 -13.49 -37.57
N ARG A 394 -12.32 -13.50 -37.62
CA ARG A 394 -13.07 -14.07 -38.76
C ARG A 394 -12.78 -13.33 -40.07
N ARG A 395 -12.69 -12.00 -40.05
CA ARG A 395 -12.32 -11.22 -41.24
C ARG A 395 -10.89 -11.50 -41.69
N LEU A 396 -9.95 -11.62 -40.75
CA LEU A 396 -8.53 -11.81 -41.04
C LEU A 396 -8.16 -13.25 -41.46
N LYS A 397 -8.83 -14.27 -40.89
CA LYS A 397 -8.43 -15.69 -41.02
C LYS A 397 -9.51 -16.61 -41.59
N GLY A 398 -10.70 -16.07 -41.89
CA GLY A 398 -11.82 -16.80 -42.46
C GLY A 398 -12.85 -17.27 -41.43
N ALA A 399 -14.02 -17.71 -41.91
CA ALA A 399 -15.21 -17.99 -41.09
C ALA A 399 -15.06 -19.12 -40.06
N THR A 400 -14.06 -20.00 -40.22
CA THR A 400 -13.80 -21.14 -39.33
C THR A 400 -12.84 -20.80 -38.17
N ARG A 401 -12.42 -19.54 -38.04
CA ARG A 401 -11.54 -19.01 -36.99
C ARG A 401 -12.19 -17.77 -36.36
N PRO A 402 -12.08 -17.53 -35.04
CA PRO A 402 -11.27 -18.29 -34.10
C PRO A 402 -11.93 -19.60 -33.66
N VAL A 403 -11.12 -20.53 -33.15
CA VAL A 403 -11.58 -21.80 -32.55
C VAL A 403 -12.09 -21.56 -31.14
N GLN A 404 -11.43 -20.67 -30.39
CA GLN A 404 -11.86 -20.27 -29.05
C GLN A 404 -12.50 -18.87 -29.07
N PRO A 405 -13.61 -18.66 -28.35
CA PRO A 405 -14.23 -17.35 -28.26
C PRO A 405 -13.30 -16.36 -27.55
N GLU A 406 -13.40 -15.08 -27.89
CA GLU A 406 -12.56 -14.00 -27.35
C GLU A 406 -12.54 -13.95 -25.82
N ALA A 407 -13.66 -14.23 -25.16
CA ALA A 407 -13.72 -14.28 -23.70
C ALA A 407 -12.81 -15.38 -23.11
N ALA A 408 -12.76 -16.56 -23.73
CA ALA A 408 -11.89 -17.65 -23.30
C ALA A 408 -10.42 -17.30 -23.55
N ARG A 409 -10.10 -16.75 -24.72
CA ARG A 409 -8.74 -16.33 -25.08
C ARG A 409 -8.23 -15.24 -24.14
N ALA A 410 -9.07 -14.25 -23.82
CA ALA A 410 -8.76 -13.18 -22.89
C ALA A 410 -8.49 -13.73 -21.48
N ALA A 411 -9.32 -14.66 -20.99
CA ALA A 411 -9.13 -15.29 -19.70
C ALA A 411 -7.77 -16.01 -19.59
N VAL A 412 -7.39 -16.80 -20.61
CA VAL A 412 -6.11 -17.51 -20.58
C VAL A 412 -4.92 -16.54 -20.60
N LEU A 413 -4.95 -15.52 -21.47
CA LEU A 413 -3.89 -14.50 -21.52
C LEU A 413 -3.75 -13.76 -20.18
N ALA A 414 -4.89 -13.43 -19.58
CA ALA A 414 -4.93 -12.71 -18.34
C ALA A 414 -4.42 -13.55 -17.14
N SER A 415 -4.42 -14.89 -17.25
CA SER A 415 -3.83 -15.80 -16.27
C SER A 415 -2.31 -15.81 -16.28
N LEU A 416 -1.68 -15.34 -17.36
CA LEU A 416 -0.22 -15.39 -17.50
C LEU A 416 0.44 -14.32 -16.64
N ALA A 417 1.47 -14.71 -15.88
CA ALA A 417 2.20 -13.80 -15.00
C ALA A 417 2.88 -12.64 -15.75
N SER A 418 3.26 -12.86 -17.01
CA SER A 418 3.91 -11.88 -17.88
C SER A 418 2.98 -10.78 -18.39
N VAL A 419 1.66 -10.93 -18.26
CA VAL A 419 0.67 -9.99 -18.78
C VAL A 419 0.11 -9.15 -17.63
N ASP A 420 0.05 -7.83 -17.77
CA ASP A 420 -0.56 -6.92 -16.80
C ASP A 420 -1.99 -6.53 -17.18
N LEU A 421 -2.25 -6.30 -18.48
CA LEU A 421 -3.57 -5.99 -19.03
C LEU A 421 -3.83 -6.73 -20.35
N VAL A 422 -5.09 -7.05 -20.62
CA VAL A 422 -5.62 -7.59 -21.87
C VAL A 422 -6.74 -6.65 -22.33
N VAL A 423 -6.70 -6.21 -23.58
CA VAL A 423 -7.73 -5.34 -24.16
C VAL A 423 -8.24 -5.97 -25.44
N ILE A 424 -9.54 -6.25 -25.49
CA ILE A 424 -10.19 -6.77 -26.71
C ILE A 424 -10.45 -5.59 -27.65
N PHE A 425 -10.10 -5.74 -28.93
CA PHE A 425 -10.34 -4.73 -29.96
C PHE A 425 -10.94 -5.37 -31.21
N GLU A 426 -11.88 -4.66 -31.85
CA GLU A 426 -12.66 -5.18 -32.98
C GLU A 426 -12.08 -4.78 -34.33
N GLU A 427 -11.21 -3.77 -34.36
CA GLU A 427 -10.59 -3.24 -35.57
C GLU A 427 -9.66 -4.26 -36.24
N ASP A 428 -9.36 -4.04 -37.53
CA ASP A 428 -8.44 -4.91 -38.28
C ASP A 428 -6.97 -4.65 -37.90
N THR A 429 -6.68 -3.48 -37.34
CA THR A 429 -5.34 -3.10 -36.87
C THR A 429 -5.41 -2.55 -35.44
N PRO A 430 -4.31 -2.65 -34.65
CA PRO A 430 -4.29 -2.14 -33.28
C PRO A 430 -4.04 -0.63 -33.17
N LEU A 431 -4.08 0.14 -34.27
CA LEU A 431 -3.59 1.52 -34.29
C LEU A 431 -4.32 2.45 -33.32
N ASP A 432 -5.64 2.33 -33.22
CA ASP A 432 -6.43 3.16 -32.29
C ASP A 432 -6.12 2.80 -30.83
N LEU A 433 -5.94 1.52 -30.54
CA LEU A 433 -5.57 1.03 -29.21
C LEU A 433 -4.14 1.47 -28.84
N LEU A 434 -3.20 1.39 -29.78
CA LEU A 434 -1.83 1.88 -29.63
C LEU A 434 -1.81 3.39 -29.36
N SER A 435 -2.60 4.16 -30.10
CA SER A 435 -2.69 5.62 -29.94
C SER A 435 -3.28 6.03 -28.60
N ALA A 436 -4.20 5.23 -28.04
CA ALA A 436 -4.77 5.45 -26.72
C ALA A 436 -3.78 5.11 -25.58
N ILE A 437 -3.01 4.03 -25.73
CA ILE A 437 -2.09 3.56 -24.68
C ILE A 437 -0.75 4.31 -24.73
N ARG A 438 -0.24 4.61 -25.93
CA ARG A 438 1.10 5.15 -26.22
C ARG A 438 2.22 4.38 -25.49
N PRO A 439 2.47 3.12 -25.87
CA PRO A 439 3.49 2.29 -25.23
C PRO A 439 4.92 2.75 -25.59
N ASP A 440 5.87 2.47 -24.71
CA ASP A 440 7.30 2.73 -24.90
C ASP A 440 7.98 1.61 -25.70
N VAL A 441 7.43 0.39 -25.66
CA VAL A 441 7.96 -0.78 -26.38
C VAL A 441 6.85 -1.50 -27.11
N LEU A 442 6.94 -1.60 -28.44
CA LEU A 442 6.06 -2.42 -29.27
C LEU A 442 6.72 -3.76 -29.58
N VAL A 443 6.14 -4.87 -29.11
CA VAL A 443 6.71 -6.20 -29.25
C VAL A 443 5.94 -7.03 -30.28
N LYS A 444 6.66 -7.60 -31.24
CA LYS A 444 6.13 -8.49 -32.28
C LYS A 444 7.02 -9.73 -32.43
N GLY A 445 6.47 -10.85 -32.91
CA GLY A 445 7.29 -12.02 -33.23
C GLY A 445 8.21 -11.79 -34.43
N ALA A 446 9.31 -12.54 -34.52
CA ALA A 446 10.32 -12.42 -35.57
C ALA A 446 9.83 -12.74 -37.01
N ASP A 447 8.56 -13.13 -37.19
CA ASP A 447 7.91 -13.29 -38.51
C ASP A 447 7.68 -11.94 -39.22
N TYR A 448 7.83 -10.82 -38.51
CA TYR A 448 7.69 -9.47 -39.03
C TYR A 448 9.06 -8.81 -39.19
N THR A 449 9.28 -8.12 -40.31
CA THR A 449 10.37 -7.15 -40.43
C THR A 449 9.94 -5.82 -39.83
N HIS A 450 10.90 -5.00 -39.39
CA HIS A 450 10.63 -3.70 -38.78
C HIS A 450 9.62 -2.84 -39.58
N ASP A 451 9.76 -2.81 -40.90
CA ASP A 451 8.89 -2.05 -41.82
C ASP A 451 7.47 -2.61 -41.98
N THR A 452 7.24 -3.86 -41.56
CA THR A 452 5.94 -4.55 -41.66
C THR A 452 5.16 -4.55 -40.34
N VAL A 453 5.75 -4.00 -39.27
CA VAL A 453 5.09 -3.89 -37.97
C VAL A 453 4.09 -2.74 -37.99
N VAL A 454 2.80 -3.08 -38.04
CA VAL A 454 1.70 -2.11 -37.89
C VAL A 454 1.79 -1.44 -36.52
N GLY A 455 1.95 -0.11 -36.51
CA GLY A 455 2.15 0.70 -35.30
C GLY A 455 3.59 1.14 -35.03
N ALA A 456 4.57 0.68 -35.81
CA ALA A 456 5.98 1.01 -35.59
C ALA A 456 6.25 2.52 -35.71
N ARG A 457 5.79 3.14 -36.81
CA ARG A 457 6.00 4.58 -37.06
C ARG A 457 5.40 5.46 -35.98
N GLU A 458 4.20 5.10 -35.54
CA GLU A 458 3.50 5.79 -34.46
C GLU A 458 4.30 5.67 -33.16
N VAL A 459 4.73 4.45 -32.81
CA VAL A 459 5.48 4.21 -31.58
C VAL A 459 6.81 4.94 -31.54
N GLU A 460 7.54 4.97 -32.65
CA GLU A 460 8.80 5.70 -32.77
C GLU A 460 8.59 7.21 -32.75
N SER A 461 7.47 7.72 -33.30
CA SER A 461 7.18 9.16 -33.35
C SER A 461 7.05 9.80 -31.97
N TRP A 462 6.68 9.03 -30.94
CA TRP A 462 6.63 9.47 -29.54
C TRP A 462 7.78 8.95 -28.68
N GLY A 463 8.86 8.47 -29.30
CA GLY A 463 10.10 8.08 -28.62
C GLY A 463 10.14 6.65 -28.09
N GLY A 464 9.14 5.83 -28.43
CA GLY A 464 9.15 4.39 -28.16
C GLY A 464 10.03 3.61 -29.14
N ARG A 465 10.15 2.30 -28.94
CA ARG A 465 10.94 1.40 -29.79
C ARG A 465 10.18 0.13 -30.17
N VAL A 466 10.55 -0.47 -31.30
CA VAL A 466 10.07 -1.79 -31.70
C VAL A 466 11.05 -2.87 -31.23
N MET A 467 10.53 -3.96 -30.68
CA MET A 467 11.29 -5.14 -30.28
C MET A 467 10.74 -6.36 -31.02
N LEU A 468 11.61 -7.07 -31.72
CA LEU A 468 11.28 -8.34 -32.38
C LEU A 468 11.68 -9.49 -31.45
N ALA A 469 10.69 -10.26 -31.00
CA ALA A 469 10.88 -11.41 -30.13
C ALA A 469 11.27 -12.65 -30.94
N GLU A 470 12.25 -13.41 -30.46
CA GLU A 470 12.71 -14.64 -31.09
C GLU A 470 11.60 -15.70 -31.07
N LEU A 471 11.40 -16.39 -32.20
CA LEU A 471 10.39 -17.44 -32.32
C LEU A 471 10.96 -18.79 -31.89
N LEU A 472 10.18 -19.53 -31.10
CA LEU A 472 10.50 -20.89 -30.73
C LEU A 472 10.23 -21.83 -31.92
N PRO A 473 11.22 -22.55 -32.46
CA PRO A 473 11.03 -23.42 -33.63
C PRO A 473 9.97 -24.50 -33.40
N GLY A 474 9.12 -24.76 -34.41
CA GLY A 474 8.19 -25.92 -34.41
C GLY A 474 6.83 -25.72 -33.74
N HIS A 475 6.50 -24.53 -33.24
CA HIS A 475 5.23 -24.25 -32.56
C HIS A 475 4.42 -23.18 -33.30
N SER A 476 3.46 -23.58 -34.14
CA SER A 476 2.43 -22.68 -34.70
C SER A 476 1.03 -23.27 -34.56
N THR A 477 0.04 -22.42 -34.26
CA THR A 477 -1.36 -22.83 -34.12
C THR A 477 -1.88 -23.57 -35.38
N THR A 478 -1.40 -23.18 -36.57
CA THR A 478 -1.76 -23.83 -37.84
C THR A 478 -1.22 -25.26 -37.91
N ALA A 479 0.03 -25.49 -37.47
CA ALA A 479 0.62 -26.82 -37.43
C ALA A 479 -0.06 -27.74 -36.41
N THR A 480 -0.46 -27.22 -35.25
CA THR A 480 -1.19 -27.98 -34.21
C THR A 480 -2.57 -28.43 -34.69
N VAL A 481 -3.32 -27.57 -35.39
CA VAL A 481 -4.65 -27.91 -35.92
C VAL A 481 -4.59 -28.92 -37.06
N THR A 482 -3.59 -28.81 -37.94
CA THR A 482 -3.38 -29.79 -39.02
C THR A 482 -3.04 -31.18 -38.46
N ARG A 483 -2.29 -31.25 -37.36
CA ARG A 483 -1.94 -32.52 -36.68
C ARG A 483 -3.09 -33.19 -35.92
N LEU A 484 -4.14 -32.44 -35.59
CA LEU A 484 -5.36 -32.94 -34.94
C LEU A 484 -6.42 -33.43 -35.95
N ARG A 485 -6.25 -33.10 -37.24
CA ARG A 485 -7.13 -33.51 -38.34
C ARG A 485 -6.57 -34.69 -39.17
N SER A 486 -5.33 -35.08 -38.92
CA SER A 486 -4.70 -36.33 -39.36
C SER A 486 -4.82 -37.38 -38.26
#